data_AF-A0A2D6QAM9-F1
#
_entry.id   AF-A0A2D6QAM9-F1
#
_cell.length_a   1.000
_cell.length_b   1.000
_cell.length_c   1.000
_cell.angle_alpha   90.00
_cell.angle_beta   90.00
_cell.angle_gamma   90.00
#
_symmetry.space_group_name_H-M   'P 1'
#
loop_
_entity.id
_entity.type
_entity.pdbx_description
1 polymer ?
#
loop_
_entity_poly.entity_id
_entity_poly.type
_entity_poly.pdbx_seq_one_letter_code
_entity_poly.pdbx_strand_id
1 'polypeptide(L)'
;MSIADMGNVDSAPGEVVKFYRELAYDRGAWAVAFMIHASPTRRVSALRDEFYPSVTELGWEAALSRFVGMQDKQELYAAFSSFLGWSIEDQLAILDDLKN
;
A
#
# COMPACT_ATOMS: atom_id res chain seq x y z
N MET A 1 15.11 -1.35 2.24
CA MET A 1 14.16 -0.24 2.14
C MET A 1 12.77 -0.82 2.33
N SER A 2 11.93 -0.19 3.15
CA SER A 2 10.53 -0.52 3.43
C SER A 2 9.64 0.63 2.94
N ILE A 3 8.31 0.45 2.90
CA ILE A 3 7.40 1.58 2.64
C ILE A 3 7.49 2.64 3.74
N ALA A 4 7.82 2.26 4.97
CA ALA A 4 8.02 3.22 6.05
C ALA A 4 9.17 4.20 5.74
N ASP A 5 10.21 3.74 5.04
CA ASP A 5 11.33 4.58 4.60
C ASP A 5 10.91 5.57 3.50
N MET A 6 9.78 5.33 2.81
CA MET A 6 9.23 6.20 1.78
C MET A 6 8.39 7.36 2.35
N GLY A 7 7.96 7.27 3.61
CA GLY A 7 7.25 8.36 4.28
C GLY A 7 8.15 9.52 4.71
N ASN A 8 9.47 9.30 4.76
CA ASN A 8 10.49 10.26 5.22
C ASN A 8 11.50 10.57 4.11
N VAL A 9 11.02 10.95 2.92
CA VAL A 9 11.84 11.34 1.75
C VAL A 9 12.96 12.31 2.14
N ASP A 10 12.64 13.30 2.98
CA ASP A 10 13.56 14.36 3.37
C ASP A 10 14.73 13.87 4.26
N SER A 11 14.65 12.64 4.77
CA SER A 11 15.66 12.03 5.66
C SER A 11 16.47 10.91 5.00
N ALA A 12 16.20 10.58 3.73
CA ALA A 12 16.83 9.44 3.06
C ALA A 12 18.28 9.77 2.62
N PRO A 13 19.27 8.86 2.81
CA PRO A 13 20.65 9.07 2.38
C PRO A 13 20.74 9.35 0.86
N GLY A 14 21.61 10.29 0.44
CA GLY A 14 21.64 10.81 -0.94
C GLY A 14 21.82 9.79 -2.08
N GLU A 15 22.41 8.62 -1.81
CA GLU A 15 22.53 7.53 -2.81
C GLU A 15 21.19 6.82 -3.10
N VAL A 16 20.26 6.84 -2.13
CA VAL A 16 18.93 6.25 -2.23
C VAL A 16 18.01 7.05 -3.14
N VAL A 17 18.22 8.37 -3.23
CA VAL A 17 17.41 9.32 -4.02
C VAL A 17 17.36 8.95 -5.51
N LYS A 18 18.45 8.38 -6.06
CA LYS A 18 18.54 8.03 -7.49
C LYS A 18 17.60 6.90 -7.90
N PHE A 19 17.41 5.92 -7.02
CA PHE A 19 16.52 4.78 -7.24
C PHE A 19 15.16 4.96 -6.55
N TYR A 20 15.01 6.04 -5.77
CA TYR A 20 13.82 6.34 -4.99
C TYR A 20 12.56 6.40 -5.85
N ARG A 21 12.64 7.00 -7.04
CA ARG A 21 11.51 7.13 -7.95
C ARG A 21 11.05 5.76 -8.47
N GLU A 22 11.97 4.92 -8.95
CA GLU A 22 11.66 3.59 -9.48
C GLU A 22 11.14 2.67 -8.38
N LEU A 23 11.81 2.66 -7.21
CA LEU A 23 11.34 1.93 -6.03
C LEU A 23 9.99 2.43 -5.55
N ALA A 24 9.73 3.74 -5.58
CA ALA A 24 8.46 4.31 -5.18
C ALA A 24 7.33 4.00 -6.17
N TYR A 25 7.61 3.98 -7.48
CA TYR A 25 6.60 3.64 -8.48
C TYR A 25 6.28 2.14 -8.46
N ASP A 26 7.28 1.26 -8.37
CA ASP A 26 7.05 -0.18 -8.32
C ASP A 26 6.39 -0.60 -7.00
N ARG A 27 6.91 -0.12 -5.87
CA ARG A 27 6.34 -0.46 -4.56
C ARG A 27 5.04 0.27 -4.29
N GLY A 28 4.86 1.48 -4.83
CA GLY A 28 3.62 2.23 -4.72
C GLY A 28 2.47 1.56 -5.46
N ALA A 29 2.72 1.05 -6.67
CA ALA A 29 1.73 0.27 -7.40
C ALA A 29 1.32 -1.00 -6.64
N TRP A 30 2.31 -1.75 -6.13
CA TRP A 30 2.05 -2.91 -5.29
C TRP A 30 1.35 -2.58 -3.97
N ALA A 31 1.67 -1.45 -3.35
CA ALA A 31 1.00 -0.99 -2.13
C ALA A 31 -0.49 -0.74 -2.38
N VAL A 32 -0.83 -0.08 -3.50
CA VAL A 32 -2.23 0.17 -3.87
C VAL A 32 -2.95 -1.15 -4.16
N ALA A 33 -2.35 -2.05 -4.94
CA ALA A 33 -2.94 -3.36 -5.22
C ALA A 33 -3.16 -4.17 -3.93
N PHE A 34 -2.17 -4.19 -3.04
CA PHE A 34 -2.24 -4.86 -1.75
C PHE A 34 -3.31 -4.25 -0.85
N MET A 35 -3.39 -2.91 -0.76
CA MET A 35 -4.44 -2.22 0.01
C MET A 35 -5.84 -2.60 -0.47
N ILE A 36 -6.06 -2.64 -1.79
CA ILE A 36 -7.35 -3.04 -2.34
C ILE A 36 -7.61 -4.52 -2.01
N HIS A 37 -6.63 -5.41 -2.21
CA HIS A 37 -6.79 -6.84 -1.93
C HIS A 37 -7.04 -7.14 -0.45
N ALA A 38 -6.41 -6.38 0.46
CA ALA A 38 -6.61 -6.46 1.90
C ALA A 38 -7.95 -5.84 2.35
N SER A 39 -8.52 -4.92 1.56
CA SER A 39 -9.81 -4.32 1.89
C SER A 39 -10.93 -5.37 1.88
N PRO A 40 -11.96 -5.23 2.74
CA PRO A 40 -13.08 -6.16 2.77
C PRO A 40 -13.82 -6.29 1.43
N THR A 41 -13.85 -5.23 0.64
CA THR A 41 -14.59 -5.20 -0.63
C THR A 41 -13.79 -5.76 -1.80
N ARG A 42 -12.46 -5.70 -1.73
CA ARG A 42 -11.54 -6.07 -2.84
C ARG A 42 -11.81 -5.37 -4.16
N ARG A 43 -12.46 -4.21 -4.12
CA ARG A 43 -12.89 -3.49 -5.33
C ARG A 43 -12.03 -2.26 -5.56
N VAL A 44 -11.54 -2.13 -6.78
CA VAL A 44 -10.80 -0.92 -7.20
C VAL A 44 -11.65 0.35 -7.03
N SER A 45 -12.96 0.26 -7.26
CA SER A 45 -13.86 1.41 -7.06
C SER A 45 -13.92 1.86 -5.60
N ALA A 46 -13.77 0.97 -4.62
CA ALA A 46 -13.80 1.33 -3.19
C ALA A 46 -12.61 2.20 -2.79
N LEU A 47 -11.46 2.09 -3.47
CA LEU A 47 -10.35 3.02 -3.26
C LEU A 47 -10.76 4.46 -3.60
N ARG A 48 -11.48 4.65 -4.70
CA ARG A 48 -11.98 5.96 -5.14
C ARG A 48 -13.17 6.46 -4.32
N ASP A 49 -14.14 5.57 -4.09
CA ASP A 49 -15.46 5.93 -3.57
C ASP A 49 -15.52 5.93 -2.04
N GLU A 50 -14.59 5.23 -1.37
CA GLU A 50 -14.60 5.08 0.09
C GLU A 50 -13.29 5.58 0.72
N PHE A 51 -12.12 5.10 0.26
CA PHE A 51 -10.85 5.45 0.88
C PHE A 51 -10.51 6.94 0.74
N TYR A 52 -10.39 7.47 -0.49
CA TYR A 52 -9.99 8.88 -0.66
C TYR A 52 -10.93 9.90 0.01
N PRO A 53 -12.28 9.74 -0.04
CA PRO A 53 -13.18 10.57 0.75
C PRO A 53 -12.87 10.50 2.26
N SER A 54 -12.68 9.30 2.80
CA SER A 54 -12.39 9.12 4.23
C SER A 54 -11.05 9.72 4.67
N VAL A 55 -10.06 9.84 3.78
CA VAL A 55 -8.78 10.52 4.07
C VAL A 55 -9.02 12.00 4.41
N THR A 56 -9.98 12.64 3.73
CA THR A 56 -10.33 14.05 3.98
C THR A 56 -10.99 14.24 5.34
N GLU A 57 -11.74 13.24 5.81
CA GLU A 57 -12.50 13.30 7.06
C GLU A 57 -11.70 12.84 8.29
N LEU A 58 -10.92 11.76 8.15
CA LEU A 58 -10.27 11.06 9.26
C LEU A 58 -8.76 11.29 9.32
N GLY A 59 -8.17 11.86 8.27
CA GLY A 59 -6.74 11.82 8.04
C GLY A 59 -6.28 10.46 7.50
N TRP A 60 -5.09 10.45 6.92
CA TRP A 60 -4.59 9.32 6.12
C TRP A 60 -4.47 8.01 6.92
N GLU A 61 -3.93 8.06 8.14
CA GLU A 61 -3.63 6.85 8.93
C GLU A 61 -4.90 6.14 9.38
N ALA A 62 -5.87 6.89 9.91
CA ALA A 62 -7.14 6.34 10.35
C ALA A 62 -8.00 5.84 9.17
N ALA A 63 -7.98 6.57 8.05
CA ALA A 63 -8.62 6.13 6.80
C ALA A 63 -8.02 4.82 6.29
N LEU A 64 -6.69 4.68 6.34
CA LEU A 64 -5.98 3.49 5.92
C LEU A 64 -6.34 2.28 6.76
N SER A 65 -6.16 2.37 8.09
CA SER A 65 -6.53 1.31 9.04
C SER A 65 -7.96 0.85 8.83
N ARG A 66 -8.89 1.80 8.68
CA ARG A 66 -10.30 1.50 8.42
C ARG A 66 -10.52 0.79 7.10
N PHE A 67 -9.87 1.25 6.02
CA PHE A 67 -10.06 0.70 4.68
C PHE A 67 -9.54 -0.74 4.55
N VAL A 68 -8.39 -1.05 5.15
CA VAL A 68 -7.79 -2.39 5.12
C VAL A 68 -8.24 -3.30 6.27
N GLY A 69 -9.00 -2.77 7.23
CA GLY A 69 -9.47 -3.53 8.40
C GLY A 69 -8.36 -3.90 9.39
N MET A 70 -7.26 -3.13 9.43
CA MET A 70 -6.11 -3.35 10.31
C MET A 70 -6.09 -2.32 11.44
N GLN A 71 -5.44 -2.64 12.56
CA GLN A 71 -5.38 -1.79 13.74
C GLN A 71 -4.64 -0.48 13.44
N ASP A 72 -3.47 -0.57 12.80
CA ASP A 72 -2.61 0.57 12.53
C ASP A 72 -1.77 0.38 11.25
N LYS A 73 -1.02 1.44 10.89
CA LYS A 73 -0.11 1.42 9.74
C LYS A 73 1.04 0.44 9.91
N GLN A 74 1.43 0.09 11.15
CA GLN A 74 2.52 -0.84 11.42
C GLN A 74 2.11 -2.27 11.06
N GLU A 75 0.88 -2.67 11.37
CA GLU A 75 0.29 -3.93 10.93
C GLU A 75 0.27 -4.00 9.40
N LEU A 76 -0.14 -2.92 8.72
CA LEU A 76 -0.09 -2.83 7.26
C LEU A 76 1.35 -2.98 6.72
N TYR A 77 2.31 -2.28 7.31
CA TYR A 77 3.71 -2.34 6.86
C TYR A 77 4.30 -3.74 7.04
N ALA A 78 3.99 -4.43 8.14
CA ALA A 78 4.40 -5.81 8.36
C ALA A 78 3.76 -6.74 7.31
N ALA A 79 2.44 -6.64 7.11
CA ALA A 79 1.72 -7.47 6.15
C ALA A 79 2.20 -7.23 4.70
N PHE A 80 2.43 -5.97 4.33
CA PHE A 80 2.96 -5.61 3.02
C PHE A 80 4.41 -6.10 2.83
N SER A 81 5.25 -6.03 3.87
CA SER A 81 6.60 -6.58 3.80
C SER A 81 6.59 -8.10 3.62
N SER A 82 5.64 -8.81 4.24
CA SER A 82 5.45 -10.25 4.02
C SER A 82 4.99 -10.53 2.60
N PHE A 83 4.04 -9.75 2.08
CA PHE A 83 3.55 -9.83 0.71
C PHE A 83 4.68 -9.70 -0.33
N LEU A 84 5.57 -8.71 -0.16
CA LEU A 84 6.72 -8.53 -1.06
C LEU A 84 7.72 -9.70 -1.03
N GLY A 85 7.65 -10.56 -0.01
CA GLY A 85 8.45 -11.78 0.09
C GLY A 85 7.82 -13.00 -0.61
N TRP A 86 6.60 -12.90 -1.13
CA TRP A 86 5.94 -13.97 -1.86
C TRP A 86 6.58 -14.21 -3.24
N SER A 87 6.29 -15.36 -3.83
CA SER A 87 6.65 -15.62 -5.24
C SER A 87 5.98 -14.59 -6.16
N ILE A 88 6.58 -14.31 -7.32
CA ILE A 88 5.99 -13.34 -8.25
C ILE A 88 4.64 -13.83 -8.76
N GLU A 89 4.46 -15.16 -8.88
CA GLU A 89 3.20 -15.80 -9.25
C GLU A 89 2.10 -15.52 -8.23
N ASP A 90 2.40 -15.67 -6.93
CA ASP A 90 1.44 -15.38 -5.85
C ASP A 90 1.13 -13.88 -5.76
N GLN A 91 2.12 -13.02 -6.01
CA GLN A 91 1.89 -11.57 -6.07
C GLN A 91 0.97 -11.20 -7.23
N LEU A 92 1.16 -11.78 -8.41
CA LEU A 92 0.32 -11.53 -9.57
C LEU A 92 -1.11 -12.07 -9.39
N ALA A 93 -1.28 -13.19 -8.68
CA ALA A 93 -2.59 -13.79 -8.44
C ALA A 93 -3.56 -12.83 -7.74
N ILE A 94 -3.07 -11.93 -6.87
CA ILE A 94 -3.95 -10.94 -6.22
C ILE A 94 -4.58 -9.99 -7.22
N LEU A 95 -3.91 -9.71 -8.35
CA LEU A 95 -4.41 -8.78 -9.37
C LEU A 95 -5.59 -9.37 -10.13
N ASP A 96 -5.67 -10.70 -10.23
CA ASP A 96 -6.80 -11.37 -10.84
C ASP A 96 -8.05 -11.28 -9.95
N ASP A 97 -7.88 -11.28 -8.62
CA ASP A 97 -8.97 -11.06 -7.67
C ASP A 97 -9.57 -9.64 -7.77
N LEU A 98 -8.81 -8.66 -8.28
CA LEU A 98 -9.23 -7.26 -8.39
C LEU A 98 -9.97 -6.93 -9.70
N LYS A 99 -10.01 -7.86 -10.67
CA LYS A 99 -10.65 -7.65 -11.99
C LYS A 99 -12.17 -7.88 -11.98
N ASN A 100 -12.71 -8.38 -10.87
CA ASN A 100 -14.13 -8.69 -10.68
C ASN A 100 -14.88 -7.55 -9.97
#